data_AF-A0A7K9K3Q3-F1
#
_entry.id   AF-A0A7K9K3Q3-F1
#
_cell.length_a   1.000
_cell.length_b   1.000
_cell.length_c   1.000
_cell.angle_alpha   90.00
_cell.angle_beta   90.00
_cell.angle_gamma   90.00
#
_symmetry.space_group_name_H-M   'P 1'
#
loop_
_entity.id
_entity.type
_entity.pdbx_description
1 polymer ?
#
loop_
_entity_poly.entity_id
_entity_poly.type
_entity_poly.pdbx_seq_one_letter_code
_entity_poly.pdbx_strand_id
1 'polypeptide(L)'
;QFLLGESDLGQNRAKASQRALAELNPCVVVEAHTGELSEDFLASFQVSLHPSTGGGPPGWQHSLTDLAQVVVLTESPLEEQVRVGEFCHAQGICFIVADTKGLAGQLFCDFGERFVVDDPAEGDPVSAAVQHISQGNPGVVTYMGTENSHGHLFCDGDLVTFSGVQGMTELNGQEPIPVHVLDAFRLEISDTSSFSPYRCGGLVSLVQRPQECSHEPLCQALAEPKIQVASPEDLPRSCSLHAAFQALHAFRRERSRLPQPRAPADAERVLELARSLAARQGPLDEDIVRAFASVSAGHLCPVASVVGALAAQEVLK
;
A
#
# COMPACT_ATOMS: atom_id res chain seq x y z
N GLN A 1 22.56 -2.07 9.03
CA GLN A 1 22.79 -2.46 7.62
C GLN A 1 23.56 -3.77 7.65
N PHE A 2 22.93 -4.89 7.25
CA PHE A 2 23.49 -6.25 7.46
C PHE A 2 24.33 -6.75 6.28
N LEU A 3 24.28 -6.06 5.13
CA LEU A 3 25.06 -6.39 3.94
C LEU A 3 26.47 -5.78 3.92
N LEU A 4 26.78 -4.91 4.88
CA LEU A 4 28.05 -4.20 4.95
C LEU A 4 28.87 -4.69 6.14
N GLY A 5 30.16 -4.91 5.93
CA GLY A 5 31.14 -5.25 6.97
C GLY A 5 32.00 -4.06 7.39
N GLU A 6 32.88 -4.28 8.38
CA GLU A 6 33.84 -3.27 8.82
C GLU A 6 34.84 -2.86 7.72
N SER A 7 35.11 -3.76 6.77
CA SER A 7 35.95 -3.50 5.60
C SER A 7 35.37 -2.45 4.65
N ASP A 8 34.06 -2.20 4.73
CA ASP A 8 33.35 -1.30 3.81
C ASP A 8 33.27 0.13 4.34
N LEU A 9 33.84 0.40 5.52
CA LEU A 9 33.87 1.73 6.11
C LEU A 9 34.59 2.72 5.19
N GLY A 10 33.92 3.85 4.94
CA GLY A 10 34.39 4.90 4.03
C GLY A 10 34.07 4.65 2.54
N GLN A 11 33.57 3.46 2.19
CA GLN A 11 33.12 3.18 0.82
C GLN A 11 31.69 3.67 0.59
N ASN A 12 31.30 3.84 -0.67
CA ASN A 12 29.94 4.19 -1.03
C ASN A 12 28.99 3.01 -0.72
N ARG A 13 27.92 3.27 0.06
CA ARG A 13 26.97 2.25 0.52
C ARG A 13 26.34 1.45 -0.63
N ALA A 14 25.90 2.12 -1.70
CA ALA A 14 25.23 1.46 -2.83
C ALA A 14 26.17 0.49 -3.55
N LYS A 15 27.42 0.90 -3.81
CA LYS A 15 28.43 0.04 -4.46
C LYS A 15 28.83 -1.15 -3.57
N ALA A 16 29.02 -0.90 -2.28
CA ALA A 16 29.41 -1.95 -1.34
C ALA A 16 28.31 -3.01 -1.14
N SER A 17 27.02 -2.62 -1.18
CA SER A 17 25.89 -3.56 -1.03
C SER A 17 25.42 -4.23 -2.32
N GLN A 18 25.77 -3.70 -3.50
CA GLN A 18 25.21 -4.12 -4.79
C GLN A 18 25.36 -5.62 -5.05
N ARG A 19 26.57 -6.16 -4.84
CA ARG A 19 26.85 -7.57 -5.14
C ARG A 19 26.02 -8.50 -4.25
N ALA A 20 26.00 -8.23 -2.95
CA ALA A 20 25.28 -9.05 -1.99
C ALA A 20 23.76 -9.01 -2.23
N LEU A 21 23.21 -7.88 -2.70
CA LEU A 21 21.81 -7.78 -3.12
C LEU A 21 21.53 -8.59 -4.39
N ALA A 22 22.40 -8.50 -5.41
CA ALA A 22 22.24 -9.23 -6.67
C ALA A 22 22.25 -10.75 -6.47
N GLU A 23 23.01 -11.26 -5.49
CA GLU A 23 23.09 -12.68 -5.17
C GLU A 23 21.78 -13.25 -4.57
N LEU A 24 20.86 -12.41 -4.07
CA LEU A 24 19.58 -12.87 -3.50
C LEU A 24 18.62 -13.42 -4.55
N ASN A 25 18.63 -12.86 -5.77
CA ASN A 25 17.78 -13.31 -6.86
C ASN A 25 18.47 -13.06 -8.22
N PRO A 26 19.06 -14.10 -8.84
CA PRO A 26 19.74 -13.98 -10.13
C PRO A 26 18.85 -13.53 -11.30
N CYS A 27 17.52 -13.60 -11.16
CA CYS A 27 16.58 -13.13 -12.18
C CYS A 27 16.36 -11.61 -12.14
N VAL A 28 16.84 -10.92 -11.09
CA VAL A 28 16.70 -9.48 -10.91
C VAL A 28 18.05 -8.80 -11.10
N VAL A 29 18.14 -7.90 -12.07
CA VAL A 29 19.35 -7.11 -12.30
C VAL A 29 19.41 -6.00 -11.25
N VAL A 30 20.52 -5.93 -10.50
CA VAL A 30 20.75 -4.90 -9.49
C VAL A 30 21.91 -4.02 -9.93
N GLU A 31 21.67 -2.72 -10.05
CA GLU A 31 22.68 -1.73 -10.42
C GLU A 31 22.85 -0.67 -9.31
N ALA A 32 24.08 -0.17 -9.14
CA ALA A 32 24.37 0.89 -8.19
C ALA A 32 24.61 2.21 -8.91
N HIS A 33 23.75 3.20 -8.65
CA HIS A 33 23.94 4.58 -9.08
C HIS A 33 24.54 5.41 -7.96
N THR A 34 25.51 6.27 -8.28
CA THR A 34 26.13 7.20 -7.33
C THR A 34 26.08 8.65 -7.79
N GLY A 35 25.40 8.92 -8.90
CA GLY A 35 25.18 10.28 -9.39
C GLY A 35 24.01 10.94 -8.67
N GLU A 36 23.71 12.16 -9.09
CA GLU A 36 22.52 12.86 -8.63
C GLU A 36 21.25 12.20 -9.18
N LEU A 37 20.16 12.33 -8.43
CA LEU A 37 18.81 11.99 -8.89
C LEU A 37 18.30 13.15 -9.76
N SER A 38 18.71 13.17 -11.03
CA SER A 38 18.20 14.12 -12.02
C SER A 38 16.87 13.66 -12.60
N GLU A 39 16.09 14.60 -13.11
CA GLU A 39 14.83 14.31 -13.81
C GLU A 39 15.07 13.39 -15.02
N ASP A 40 16.16 13.62 -15.77
CA ASP A 40 16.55 12.74 -16.90
C ASP A 40 16.83 11.31 -16.46
N PHE A 41 17.45 11.12 -15.29
CA PHE A 41 17.73 9.79 -14.75
C PHE A 41 16.43 9.12 -14.30
N LEU A 42 15.57 9.83 -13.58
CA LEU A 42 14.26 9.29 -13.16
C LEU A 42 13.38 8.96 -14.37
N ALA A 43 13.39 9.81 -15.40
CA ALA A 43 12.69 9.58 -16.66
C ALA A 43 13.27 8.41 -17.47
N SER A 44 14.56 8.08 -17.32
CA SER A 44 15.16 6.97 -18.06
C SER A 44 14.56 5.60 -17.70
N PHE A 45 13.91 5.51 -16.53
CA PHE A 45 13.17 4.31 -16.12
C PHE A 45 11.76 4.25 -16.71
N GLN A 46 11.27 5.35 -17.32
CA GLN A 46 10.02 5.36 -18.06
C GLN A 46 10.13 4.49 -19.31
N VAL A 47 9.62 3.27 -19.21
CA VAL A 47 9.35 2.45 -20.38
C VAL A 47 8.19 3.11 -21.11
N SER A 48 8.51 3.91 -22.13
CA SER A 48 7.51 4.49 -23.03
C SER A 48 6.71 3.36 -23.67
N LEU A 49 5.47 3.19 -23.24
CA LEU A 49 4.48 2.34 -23.87
C LEU A 49 4.10 2.94 -25.21
N HIS A 50 4.91 2.65 -26.23
CA HIS A 50 4.41 2.79 -27.58
C HIS A 50 3.35 1.70 -27.79
N PRO A 51 2.09 2.04 -28.10
CA PRO A 51 1.12 1.05 -28.51
C PRO A 51 1.64 0.43 -29.81
N SER A 52 2.20 -0.77 -29.72
CA SER A 52 2.54 -1.54 -30.90
C SER A 52 1.23 -1.82 -31.65
N THR A 53 1.12 -1.24 -32.84
CA THR A 53 0.06 -1.51 -33.81
C THR A 53 0.30 -2.90 -34.39
N GLY A 54 0.06 -3.94 -33.58
CA GLY A 54 0.19 -5.34 -33.96
C GLY A 54 -1.14 -6.05 -33.75
N GLY A 55 -1.86 -6.30 -34.85
CA GLY A 55 -3.10 -7.08 -34.84
C GLY A 55 -2.86 -8.52 -34.37
N GLY A 56 -3.21 -8.79 -33.12
CA GLY A 56 -3.34 -10.14 -32.56
C GLY A 56 -4.82 -10.50 -32.32
N PRO A 57 -5.17 -11.79 -32.22
CA PRO A 57 -6.56 -12.22 -32.09
C PRO A 57 -7.18 -11.79 -30.74
N PRO A 58 -8.50 -11.53 -30.71
CA PRO A 58 -9.19 -11.07 -29.50
C PRO A 58 -9.34 -12.23 -28.52
N GLY A 59 -8.65 -12.15 -27.37
CA GLY A 59 -8.81 -13.14 -26.30
C GLY A 59 -7.64 -13.25 -25.32
N TRP A 60 -6.45 -12.78 -25.70
CA TRP A 60 -5.29 -12.71 -24.80
C TRP A 60 -4.52 -11.42 -25.05
N GLN A 61 -5.08 -10.32 -24.57
CA GLN A 61 -4.41 -9.02 -24.54
C GLN A 61 -4.23 -8.59 -23.07
N HIS A 62 -3.77 -9.50 -22.22
CA HIS A 62 -3.06 -9.08 -21.02
C HIS A 62 -1.68 -8.61 -21.50
N SER A 63 -1.64 -7.32 -21.80
CA SER A 63 -0.43 -6.60 -22.14
C SER A 63 0.59 -6.84 -21.03
N LEU A 64 1.72 -7.48 -21.34
CA LEU A 64 2.90 -7.57 -20.46
C LEU A 64 3.58 -6.19 -20.34
N THR A 65 2.79 -5.14 -20.15
CA THR A 65 3.13 -3.79 -20.60
C THR A 65 2.66 -2.72 -19.62
N ASP A 66 2.43 -3.06 -18.36
CA ASP A 66 2.34 -2.08 -17.28
C ASP A 66 3.46 -2.39 -16.29
N LEU A 67 4.70 -2.15 -16.71
CA LEU A 67 5.81 -2.14 -15.75
C LEU A 67 5.63 -0.89 -14.89
N ALA A 68 4.93 -1.05 -13.77
CA ALA A 68 4.84 -0.04 -12.74
C ALA A 68 6.26 0.32 -12.28
N GLN A 69 6.64 1.57 -12.47
CA GLN A 69 7.89 2.10 -11.97
C GLN A 69 7.65 2.63 -10.58
N VAL A 70 8.49 2.20 -9.64
CA VAL A 70 8.39 2.61 -8.25
C VAL A 70 9.70 3.26 -7.82
N VAL A 71 9.61 4.49 -7.32
CA VAL A 71 10.73 5.22 -6.73
C VAL A 71 10.56 5.22 -5.22
N VAL A 72 11.50 4.60 -4.51
CA VAL A 72 11.52 4.55 -3.05
C VAL A 72 12.62 5.46 -2.51
N LEU A 73 12.25 6.51 -1.78
CA LEU A 73 13.20 7.36 -1.07
C LEU A 73 13.32 6.97 0.40
N THR A 74 14.56 6.85 0.85
CA THR A 74 14.92 6.60 2.25
C THR A 74 16.01 7.57 2.70
N GLU A 75 16.00 7.97 3.97
CA GLU A 75 17.02 8.83 4.60
C GLU A 75 17.27 10.20 3.92
N SER A 76 16.37 10.62 3.03
CA SER A 76 16.51 11.82 2.19
C SER A 76 15.96 13.08 2.89
N PRO A 77 16.49 14.28 2.61
CA PRO A 77 15.92 15.53 3.14
C PRO A 77 14.55 15.83 2.53
N LEU A 78 13.71 16.59 3.24
CA LEU A 78 12.33 16.86 2.84
C LEU A 78 12.26 17.63 1.51
N GLU A 79 13.21 18.54 1.27
CA GLU A 79 13.29 19.29 0.01
C GLU A 79 13.49 18.37 -1.20
N GLU A 80 14.31 17.32 -1.04
CA GLU A 80 14.53 16.32 -2.09
C GLU A 80 13.31 15.40 -2.24
N GLN A 81 12.68 15.00 -1.14
CA GLN A 81 11.45 14.21 -1.16
C GLN A 81 10.33 14.94 -1.91
N VAL A 82 10.13 16.24 -1.65
CA VAL A 82 9.12 17.05 -2.34
C VAL A 82 9.46 17.21 -3.82
N ARG A 83 10.71 17.55 -4.16
CA ARG A 83 11.15 17.72 -5.55
C ARG A 83 10.95 16.44 -6.37
N VAL A 84 11.40 15.30 -5.85
CA VAL A 84 11.28 14.00 -6.54
C VAL A 84 9.83 13.53 -6.56
N GLY A 85 9.09 13.71 -5.46
CA GLY A 85 7.68 13.34 -5.37
C GLY A 85 6.79 14.10 -6.36
N GLU A 86 6.97 15.42 -6.50
CA GLU A 86 6.24 16.22 -7.49
C GLU A 86 6.53 15.76 -8.92
N PHE A 87 7.80 15.47 -9.22
CA PHE A 87 8.19 14.93 -10.52
C PHE A 87 7.55 13.56 -10.78
N CYS A 88 7.65 12.62 -9.84
CA CYS A 88 7.07 11.29 -9.97
C CYS A 88 5.56 11.34 -10.16
N HIS A 89 4.85 12.14 -9.35
CA HIS A 89 3.40 12.30 -9.44
C HIS A 89 2.98 12.85 -10.81
N ALA A 90 3.64 13.92 -11.30
CA ALA A 90 3.35 14.51 -12.60
C ALA A 90 3.61 13.55 -13.78
N GLN A 91 4.50 12.58 -13.59
CA GLN A 91 4.91 11.59 -14.57
C GLN A 91 4.18 10.25 -14.44
N GLY A 92 3.27 10.11 -13.46
CA GLY A 92 2.56 8.85 -13.19
C GLY A 92 3.45 7.73 -12.68
N ILE A 93 4.56 8.06 -12.01
CA ILE A 93 5.48 7.11 -11.40
C ILE A 93 5.07 6.91 -9.94
N CYS A 94 4.94 5.65 -9.50
CA CYS A 94 4.64 5.33 -8.12
C CYS A 94 5.78 5.79 -7.21
N PHE A 95 5.46 6.49 -6.13
CA PHE A 95 6.43 7.12 -5.26
C PHE A 95 6.18 6.73 -3.81
N ILE A 96 7.23 6.26 -3.13
CA ILE A 96 7.17 5.81 -1.75
C ILE A 96 8.29 6.49 -0.95
N VAL A 97 7.96 7.01 0.23
CA VAL A 97 8.94 7.52 1.19
C VAL A 97 8.89 6.65 2.43
N ALA A 98 10.03 6.09 2.82
CA ALA A 98 10.15 5.29 4.03
C ALA A 98 11.31 5.79 4.88
N ASP A 99 11.02 6.22 6.11
CA ASP A 99 12.02 6.78 7.00
C ASP A 99 11.87 6.22 8.42
N THR A 100 13.01 5.98 9.07
CA THR A 100 13.05 5.53 10.46
C THR A 100 13.95 6.44 11.29
N LYS A 101 13.46 6.82 12.47
CA LYS A 101 14.14 7.70 13.44
C LYS A 101 13.91 7.15 14.85
N GLY A 102 14.90 6.45 15.39
CA GLY A 102 14.83 5.80 16.69
C GLY A 102 13.72 4.77 16.75
N LEU A 103 12.70 5.06 17.57
CA LEU A 103 11.54 4.19 17.82
C LEU A 103 10.33 4.50 16.92
N ALA A 104 10.43 5.50 16.06
CA ALA A 104 9.36 5.89 15.16
C ALA A 104 9.76 5.66 13.70
N GLY A 105 8.77 5.36 12.88
CA GLY A 105 8.89 5.25 11.44
C GLY A 105 7.77 6.01 10.75
N GLN A 106 8.03 6.44 9.52
CA GLN A 106 7.04 7.00 8.62
C GLN A 106 7.09 6.23 7.30
N LEU A 107 5.91 6.03 6.71
CA LEU A 107 5.73 5.47 5.38
C LEU A 107 4.68 6.33 4.68
N PHE A 108 5.00 6.75 3.46
CA PHE A 108 4.11 7.52 2.60
C PHE A 108 4.10 6.86 1.22
N CYS A 109 2.91 6.73 0.63
CA CYS A 109 2.70 6.13 -0.68
C CYS A 109 1.85 7.06 -1.56
N ASP A 110 2.35 7.33 -2.76
CA ASP A 110 1.68 8.07 -3.81
C ASP A 110 1.72 7.24 -5.10
N PHE A 111 0.59 6.66 -5.48
CA PHE A 111 0.44 5.87 -6.70
C PHE A 111 -0.21 6.67 -7.84
N GLY A 112 -0.25 8.00 -7.70
CA GLY A 112 -0.84 8.92 -8.69
C GLY A 112 -2.36 9.10 -8.56
N GLU A 113 -2.92 9.85 -9.50
CA GLU A 113 -4.34 10.25 -9.48
C GLU A 113 -5.31 9.10 -9.78
N ARG A 114 -4.86 8.05 -10.46
CA ARG A 114 -5.69 6.91 -10.88
C ARG A 114 -4.94 5.61 -10.67
N PHE A 115 -5.20 4.97 -9.54
CA PHE A 115 -4.68 3.66 -9.22
C PHE A 115 -5.85 2.69 -9.06
N VAL A 116 -5.90 1.65 -9.91
CA VAL A 116 -6.96 0.64 -9.87
C VAL A 116 -6.49 -0.51 -9.00
N VAL A 117 -7.15 -0.70 -7.86
CA VAL A 117 -6.93 -1.83 -6.97
C VAL A 117 -7.87 -2.95 -7.40
N ASP A 118 -7.38 -3.92 -8.18
CA ASP A 118 -8.19 -5.03 -8.69
C ASP A 118 -8.65 -5.99 -7.59
N ASP A 119 -7.84 -6.19 -6.55
CA ASP A 119 -8.18 -7.00 -5.38
C ASP A 119 -7.97 -6.20 -4.08
N PRO A 120 -9.01 -5.50 -3.60
CA PRO A 120 -8.91 -4.69 -2.38
C PRO A 120 -8.93 -5.52 -1.08
N ALA A 121 -9.09 -6.86 -1.14
CA ALA A 121 -9.08 -7.70 0.04
C ALA A 121 -7.65 -8.12 0.39
N GLU A 122 -7.16 -7.68 1.55
CA GLU A 122 -5.98 -8.30 2.17
C GLU A 122 -6.35 -9.67 2.78
N GLY A 123 -6.73 -10.66 1.96
CA GLY A 123 -7.07 -12.02 2.42
C GLY A 123 -7.76 -12.91 1.38
N ASP A 124 -7.97 -14.18 1.73
CA ASP A 124 -8.75 -15.10 0.88
C ASP A 124 -10.16 -14.54 0.65
N PRO A 125 -10.69 -14.58 -0.58
CA PRO A 125 -12.02 -14.06 -0.88
C PRO A 125 -13.05 -14.78 -0.01
N VAL A 126 -13.98 -14.01 0.56
CA VAL A 126 -15.08 -14.57 1.35
C VAL A 126 -15.83 -15.56 0.48
N SER A 127 -15.72 -16.83 0.82
CA SER A 127 -16.27 -17.92 0.02
C SER A 127 -17.00 -18.93 0.89
N ALA A 128 -18.06 -19.51 0.34
CA ALA A 128 -18.89 -20.49 1.02
C ALA A 128 -19.26 -21.64 0.08
N ALA A 129 -19.34 -22.85 0.65
CA ALA A 129 -19.74 -24.03 -0.10
C ALA A 129 -21.27 -24.01 -0.34
N VAL A 130 -21.65 -24.14 -1.60
CA VAL A 130 -23.06 -24.22 -2.00
C VAL A 130 -23.60 -25.60 -1.65
N GLN A 131 -24.71 -25.62 -0.91
CA GLN A 131 -25.44 -26.84 -0.59
C GLN A 131 -26.49 -27.14 -1.66
N HIS A 132 -27.26 -26.12 -2.04
CA HIS A 132 -28.38 -26.25 -2.96
C HIS A 132 -28.67 -24.94 -3.69
N ILE A 133 -29.12 -25.02 -4.95
CA ILE A 133 -29.61 -23.87 -5.73
C ILE A 133 -31.00 -24.19 -6.26
N SER A 134 -31.99 -23.36 -5.95
CA SER A 134 -33.34 -23.51 -6.50
C SER A 134 -33.40 -23.06 -7.96
N GLN A 135 -34.28 -23.70 -8.74
CA GLN A 135 -34.61 -23.31 -10.11
C GLN A 135 -35.89 -22.47 -10.07
N GLY A 136 -35.76 -21.15 -10.12
CA GLY A 136 -36.88 -20.21 -9.94
C GLY A 136 -36.51 -18.77 -10.25
N ASN A 137 -37.49 -17.87 -10.13
CA ASN A 137 -37.31 -16.43 -10.31
C ASN A 137 -37.86 -15.69 -9.07
N PRO A 138 -37.01 -15.19 -8.15
CA PRO A 138 -35.55 -15.28 -8.16
C PRO A 138 -35.03 -16.68 -7.79
N GLY A 139 -33.80 -17.00 -8.18
CA GLY A 139 -33.10 -18.20 -7.73
C GLY A 139 -32.66 -18.04 -6.28
N VAL A 140 -32.68 -19.12 -5.49
CA VAL A 140 -32.27 -19.11 -4.07
C VAL A 140 -31.13 -20.10 -3.87
N VAL A 141 -30.00 -19.58 -3.41
CA VAL A 141 -28.80 -20.36 -3.06
C VAL A 141 -28.79 -20.60 -1.57
N THR A 142 -28.74 -21.86 -1.16
CA THR A 142 -28.47 -22.27 0.21
C THR A 142 -27.00 -22.65 0.32
N TYR A 143 -26.25 -22.01 1.22
CA TYR A 143 -24.84 -22.27 1.46
C TYR A 143 -24.61 -22.76 2.90
N MET A 144 -23.53 -23.51 3.11
CA MET A 144 -23.12 -23.96 4.44
C MET A 144 -22.19 -22.91 5.06
N GLY A 145 -22.59 -22.35 6.20
CA GLY A 145 -21.68 -21.57 7.04
C GLY A 145 -20.65 -22.49 7.69
N THR A 146 -19.40 -22.05 7.78
CA THR A 146 -18.38 -22.72 8.60
C THR A 146 -18.76 -22.61 10.08
N GLU A 147 -18.54 -23.68 10.87
CA GLU A 147 -19.01 -23.82 12.26
C GLU A 147 -18.56 -22.69 13.23
N ASN A 148 -17.63 -21.83 12.82
CA ASN A 148 -17.10 -20.72 13.62
C ASN A 148 -17.58 -19.32 13.22
N SER A 149 -18.45 -19.19 12.21
CA SER A 149 -18.87 -17.88 11.69
C SER A 149 -20.28 -17.52 12.17
N HIS A 150 -20.35 -16.71 13.22
CA HIS A 150 -21.59 -16.07 13.66
C HIS A 150 -22.09 -15.10 12.58
N GLY A 151 -23.07 -15.53 11.78
CA GLY A 151 -24.03 -14.67 11.07
C GLY A 151 -23.47 -13.81 9.93
N HIS A 152 -23.98 -14.07 8.72
CA HIS A 152 -23.88 -13.24 7.50
C HIS A 152 -22.45 -13.03 6.97
N LEU A 153 -22.02 -13.92 6.05
CA LEU A 153 -20.79 -13.75 5.27
C LEU A 153 -20.93 -12.71 4.14
N PHE A 154 -22.17 -12.43 3.72
CA PHE A 154 -22.49 -11.55 2.60
C PHE A 154 -23.48 -10.48 3.06
N CYS A 155 -23.49 -9.35 2.35
CA CYS A 155 -24.38 -8.20 2.53
C CYS A 155 -25.26 -7.98 1.29
N ASP A 156 -26.35 -7.25 1.47
CA ASP A 156 -27.24 -6.87 0.36
C ASP A 156 -26.52 -5.99 -0.67
N GLY A 157 -26.55 -6.42 -1.93
CA GLY A 157 -25.92 -5.70 -3.05
C GLY A 157 -24.48 -6.15 -3.34
N ASP A 158 -23.95 -7.10 -2.58
CA ASP A 158 -22.67 -7.74 -2.87
C ASP A 158 -22.71 -8.47 -4.21
N LEU A 159 -21.60 -8.45 -4.94
CA LEU A 159 -21.45 -9.22 -6.17
C LEU A 159 -20.78 -10.56 -5.85
N VAL A 160 -21.33 -11.66 -6.35
CA VAL A 160 -20.72 -12.99 -6.18
C VAL A 160 -20.50 -13.68 -7.51
N THR A 161 -19.52 -14.57 -7.53
CA THR A 161 -19.30 -15.51 -8.63
C THR A 161 -19.40 -16.95 -8.12
N PHE A 162 -19.77 -17.86 -9.01
CA PHE A 162 -19.91 -19.29 -8.71
C PHE A 162 -18.84 -20.08 -9.45
N SER A 163 -18.30 -21.12 -8.82
CA SER A 163 -17.38 -22.05 -9.47
C SER A 163 -17.63 -23.48 -8.99
N GLY A 164 -17.36 -24.47 -9.83
CA GLY A 164 -17.49 -25.90 -9.47
C GLY A 164 -18.92 -26.41 -9.23
N VAL A 165 -19.95 -25.65 -9.62
CA VAL A 165 -21.36 -26.07 -9.57
C VAL A 165 -21.62 -27.15 -10.61
N GLN A 166 -22.15 -28.31 -10.21
CA GLN A 166 -22.53 -29.39 -11.13
C GLN A 166 -24.05 -29.44 -11.33
N GLY A 167 -24.47 -29.74 -12.56
CA GLY A 167 -25.88 -29.68 -12.96
C GLY A 167 -26.21 -28.30 -13.53
N MET A 168 -26.16 -27.26 -12.70
CA MET A 168 -26.40 -25.85 -13.07
C MET A 168 -25.10 -25.15 -13.47
N THR A 169 -24.45 -25.66 -14.52
CA THR A 169 -23.10 -25.22 -14.93
C THR A 169 -23.09 -23.82 -15.56
N GLU A 170 -24.24 -23.31 -15.97
CA GLU A 170 -24.43 -21.97 -16.50
C GLU A 170 -23.92 -20.90 -15.52
N LEU A 171 -23.97 -21.17 -14.22
CA LEU A 171 -23.48 -20.27 -13.18
C LEU A 171 -21.94 -20.18 -13.09
N ASN A 172 -21.19 -21.20 -13.53
CA ASN A 172 -19.74 -21.28 -13.29
C ASN A 172 -18.89 -20.29 -14.10
N GLY A 173 -19.49 -19.59 -15.07
CA GLY A 173 -18.81 -18.66 -15.96
C GLY A 173 -19.60 -17.39 -16.23
N GLN A 174 -20.58 -17.09 -15.37
CA GLN A 174 -21.32 -15.83 -15.46
C GLN A 174 -20.53 -14.67 -14.86
N GLU A 175 -20.80 -13.47 -15.37
CA GLU A 175 -20.36 -12.23 -14.77
C GLU A 175 -20.89 -12.12 -13.32
N PRO A 176 -20.18 -11.38 -12.44
CA PRO A 176 -20.55 -11.27 -11.04
C PRO A 176 -22.02 -10.83 -10.86
N ILE A 177 -22.78 -11.60 -10.07
CA ILE A 177 -24.23 -11.41 -9.91
C ILE A 177 -24.49 -10.73 -8.56
N PRO A 178 -25.33 -9.67 -8.50
CA PRO A 178 -25.72 -9.08 -7.24
C PRO A 178 -26.59 -10.03 -6.42
N VAL A 179 -26.34 -10.12 -5.12
CA VAL A 179 -27.10 -10.97 -4.20
C VAL A 179 -27.93 -10.16 -3.21
N HIS A 180 -29.03 -10.76 -2.77
CA HIS A 180 -29.85 -10.28 -1.66
C HIS A 180 -29.86 -11.33 -0.55
N VAL A 181 -29.53 -10.94 0.67
CA VAL A 181 -29.39 -11.82 1.83
C VAL A 181 -30.77 -12.03 2.46
N LEU A 182 -31.31 -13.24 2.32
CA LEU A 182 -32.59 -13.60 2.93
C LEU A 182 -32.43 -13.95 4.42
N ASP A 183 -31.44 -14.77 4.72
CA ASP A 183 -31.14 -15.24 6.07
C ASP A 183 -29.65 -15.59 6.21
N ALA A 184 -29.26 -16.16 7.35
CA ALA A 184 -27.87 -16.51 7.64
C ALA A 184 -27.26 -17.58 6.69
N PHE A 185 -28.06 -18.27 5.89
CA PHE A 185 -27.64 -19.38 5.02
C PHE A 185 -28.22 -19.33 3.60
N ARG A 186 -29.00 -18.30 3.27
CA ARG A 186 -29.72 -18.19 1.99
C ARG A 186 -29.49 -16.84 1.32
N LEU A 187 -29.16 -16.90 0.04
CA LEU A 187 -28.99 -15.75 -0.85
C LEU A 187 -29.99 -15.86 -2.00
N GLU A 188 -30.66 -14.76 -2.32
CA GLU A 188 -31.36 -14.60 -3.59
C GLU A 188 -30.39 -14.13 -4.67
N ILE A 189 -30.51 -14.76 -5.84
CA ILE A 189 -29.74 -14.48 -7.05
C ILE A 189 -30.69 -14.22 -8.23
N SER A 190 -30.13 -13.92 -9.40
CA SER A 190 -30.88 -13.74 -10.65
C SER A 190 -31.76 -14.95 -11.02
N ASP A 191 -32.65 -14.78 -11.99
CA ASP A 191 -33.53 -15.84 -12.49
C ASP A 191 -32.73 -17.07 -12.96
N THR A 192 -32.96 -18.22 -12.31
CA THR A 192 -32.34 -19.51 -12.65
C THR A 192 -33.31 -20.43 -13.38
N SER A 193 -34.52 -19.98 -13.72
CA SER A 193 -35.59 -20.81 -14.29
C SER A 193 -35.20 -21.45 -15.63
N SER A 194 -34.38 -20.75 -16.41
CA SER A 194 -33.86 -21.21 -17.71
C SER A 194 -32.65 -22.16 -17.60
N PHE A 195 -32.12 -22.35 -16.39
CA PHE A 195 -30.90 -23.14 -16.18
C PHE A 195 -31.19 -24.62 -15.94
N SER A 196 -30.15 -25.42 -16.10
CA SER A 196 -30.18 -26.84 -15.80
C SER A 196 -30.35 -27.09 -14.29
N PRO A 197 -31.03 -28.18 -13.88
CA PRO A 197 -31.26 -28.45 -12.47
C PRO A 197 -29.94 -28.73 -11.74
N TYR A 198 -29.78 -28.09 -10.57
CA TYR A 198 -28.64 -28.28 -9.70
C TYR A 198 -28.50 -29.74 -9.24
N ARG A 199 -27.26 -30.26 -9.23
CA ARG A 199 -26.96 -31.61 -8.73
C ARG A 199 -26.17 -31.59 -7.43
N CYS A 200 -24.97 -31.02 -7.45
CA CYS A 200 -24.07 -30.98 -6.30
C CYS A 200 -22.88 -30.05 -6.52
N GLY A 201 -22.20 -29.72 -5.42
CA GLY A 201 -20.98 -28.93 -5.44
C GLY A 201 -21.22 -27.46 -5.76
N GLY A 202 -20.17 -26.67 -5.71
CA GLY A 202 -20.26 -25.24 -5.94
C GLY A 202 -19.60 -24.47 -4.81
N LEU A 203 -18.85 -23.44 -5.19
CA LEU A 203 -18.32 -22.44 -4.30
C LEU A 203 -18.88 -21.09 -4.74
N VAL A 204 -19.53 -20.38 -3.83
CA VAL A 204 -19.89 -18.97 -4.03
C VAL A 204 -18.76 -18.14 -3.43
N SER A 205 -18.23 -17.20 -4.21
CA SER A 205 -17.12 -16.32 -3.78
C SER A 205 -17.53 -14.86 -4.00
N LEU A 206 -17.29 -14.03 -3.01
CA LEU A 206 -17.50 -12.58 -3.11
C LEU A 206 -16.52 -12.01 -4.15
N VAL A 207 -17.05 -11.24 -5.09
CA VAL A 207 -16.26 -10.47 -6.05
C VAL A 207 -16.21 -9.04 -5.55
N GLN A 208 -15.03 -8.62 -5.12
CA GLN A 208 -14.79 -7.23 -4.84
C GLN A 208 -14.59 -6.50 -6.17
N ARG A 209 -15.23 -5.33 -6.30
CA ARG A 209 -15.05 -4.51 -7.50
C ARG A 209 -13.68 -3.85 -7.44
N PRO A 210 -12.98 -3.73 -8.59
CA PRO A 210 -11.81 -2.89 -8.66
C PRO A 210 -12.13 -1.50 -8.11
N GLN A 211 -11.35 -1.04 -7.14
CA GLN A 211 -11.52 0.28 -6.57
C GLN A 211 -10.53 1.24 -7.22
N GLU A 212 -11.06 2.34 -7.78
CA GLU A 212 -10.23 3.45 -8.22
C GLU A 212 -9.85 4.30 -7.00
N CYS A 213 -8.58 4.25 -6.62
CA CYS A 213 -7.98 5.10 -5.61
C CYS A 213 -7.26 6.27 -6.28
N SER A 214 -7.31 7.43 -5.63
CA SER A 214 -6.55 8.63 -6.02
C SER A 214 -5.65 9.04 -4.86
N HIS A 215 -4.36 9.19 -5.14
CA HIS A 215 -3.36 9.66 -4.19
C HIS A 215 -3.09 11.14 -4.43
N GLU A 216 -2.83 11.87 -3.34
CA GLU A 216 -2.46 13.27 -3.40
C GLU A 216 -0.92 13.39 -3.41
N PRO A 217 -0.37 14.39 -4.11
CA PRO A 217 1.07 14.60 -4.15
C PRO A 217 1.61 14.91 -2.74
N LEU A 218 2.88 14.57 -2.52
CA LEU A 218 3.53 14.71 -1.20
C LEU A 218 3.36 16.11 -0.60
N CYS A 219 3.45 17.17 -1.39
CA CYS A 219 3.30 18.55 -0.90
C CYS A 219 1.92 18.82 -0.29
N GLN A 220 0.86 18.24 -0.86
CA GLN A 220 -0.50 18.35 -0.37
C GLN A 220 -0.71 17.43 0.84
N ALA A 221 -0.23 16.19 0.78
CA ALA A 221 -0.32 15.23 1.87
C ALA A 221 0.46 15.68 3.12
N LEU A 222 1.52 16.48 2.97
CA LEU A 222 2.22 17.10 4.11
C LEU A 222 1.33 18.12 4.84
N ALA A 223 0.49 18.86 4.11
CA ALA A 223 -0.41 19.87 4.66
C ALA A 223 -1.67 19.23 5.27
N GLU A 224 -2.30 18.30 4.54
CA GLU A 224 -3.54 17.62 4.90
C GLU A 224 -3.35 16.09 4.88
N PRO A 225 -2.74 15.51 5.94
CA PRO A 225 -2.36 14.10 5.92
C PRO A 225 -3.57 13.17 6.12
N LYS A 226 -3.76 12.22 5.21
CA LYS A 226 -4.72 11.10 5.35
C LYS A 226 -4.04 9.93 6.06
N ILE A 227 -3.89 10.04 7.38
CA ILE A 227 -3.20 9.02 8.17
C ILE A 227 -4.10 7.80 8.38
N GLN A 228 -3.62 6.64 7.93
CA GLN A 228 -4.25 5.35 8.25
C GLN A 228 -3.83 4.90 9.65
N VAL A 229 -4.81 4.66 10.52
CA VAL A 229 -4.60 4.17 11.88
C VAL A 229 -5.46 2.95 12.13
N ALA A 230 -4.90 1.97 12.85
CA ALA A 230 -5.64 0.76 13.23
C ALA A 230 -6.80 1.07 14.20
N SER A 231 -6.61 2.09 15.04
CA SER A 231 -7.65 2.59 15.95
C SER A 231 -7.77 4.11 15.85
N PRO A 232 -8.99 4.68 15.95
CA PRO A 232 -9.18 6.12 15.93
C PRO A 232 -8.53 6.83 17.14
N GLU A 233 -8.22 6.08 18.21
CA GLU A 233 -7.53 6.58 19.40
C GLU A 233 -6.05 6.88 19.15
N ASP A 234 -5.43 6.22 18.16
CA ASP A 234 -4.03 6.44 17.78
C ASP A 234 -3.85 7.65 16.84
N LEU A 235 -4.94 8.22 16.33
CA LEU A 235 -4.90 9.34 15.39
C LEU A 235 -4.19 10.58 15.96
N PRO A 236 -4.48 11.05 17.20
CA PRO A 236 -3.80 12.22 17.76
C PRO A 236 -2.29 12.01 17.92
N ARG A 237 -1.88 10.79 18.29
CA ARG A 237 -0.47 10.40 18.40
C ARG A 237 0.22 10.44 17.05
N SER A 238 -0.43 9.91 16.02
CA SER A 238 0.11 9.87 14.66
C SER A 238 0.23 11.27 14.05
N CYS A 239 -0.77 12.16 14.28
CA CYS A 239 -0.67 13.57 13.92
C CYS A 239 0.49 14.27 14.61
N SER A 240 0.73 13.97 15.90
CA SER A 240 1.86 14.53 16.65
C SER A 240 3.20 14.05 16.10
N LEU A 241 3.30 12.78 15.70
CA LEU A 241 4.49 12.23 15.04
C LEU A 241 4.72 12.87 13.66
N HIS A 242 3.66 13.05 12.85
CA HIS A 242 3.75 13.74 11.55
C HIS A 242 4.36 15.14 11.70
N ALA A 243 3.87 15.93 12.67
CA ALA A 243 4.43 17.24 12.99
C ALA A 243 5.90 17.14 13.49
N ALA A 244 6.21 16.11 14.28
CA ALA A 244 7.57 15.89 14.79
C ALA A 244 8.57 15.55 13.68
N PHE A 245 8.20 14.75 12.69
CA PHE A 245 9.03 14.43 11.52
C PHE A 245 9.30 15.68 10.68
N GLN A 246 8.27 16.48 10.38
CA GLN A 246 8.45 17.75 9.68
C GLN A 246 9.36 18.72 10.45
N ALA A 247 9.16 18.83 11.77
CA ALA A 247 10.01 19.64 12.65
C ALA A 247 11.46 19.15 12.67
N LEU A 248 11.67 17.83 12.58
CA LEU A 248 13.01 17.23 12.50
C LEU A 248 13.73 17.61 11.20
N HIS A 249 13.01 17.61 10.06
CA HIS A 249 13.56 18.09 8.79
C HIS A 249 13.92 19.58 8.88
N ALA A 250 13.04 20.41 9.45
CA ALA A 250 13.33 21.82 9.67
C ALA A 250 14.55 22.04 10.60
N PHE A 251 14.66 21.26 11.67
CA PHE A 251 15.82 21.30 12.58
C PHE A 251 17.12 20.91 11.85
N ARG A 252 17.08 19.83 11.06
CA ARG A 252 18.23 19.37 10.26
C ARG A 252 18.67 20.45 9.28
N ARG A 253 17.74 21.20 8.69
CA ARG A 253 18.03 22.34 7.82
C ARG A 253 18.70 23.49 8.58
N GLU A 254 18.21 23.85 9.76
CA GLU A 254 18.78 24.93 10.58
C GLU A 254 20.18 24.60 11.13
N ARG A 255 20.37 23.36 11.59
CA ARG A 255 21.57 22.97 12.36
C ARG A 255 22.54 22.08 11.59
N SER A 256 22.19 21.65 10.37
CA SER A 256 22.96 20.70 9.55
C SER A 256 23.28 19.38 10.27
N ARG A 257 22.51 19.03 11.31
CA ARG A 257 22.66 17.81 12.11
C ARG A 257 21.31 17.39 12.68
N LEU A 258 21.22 16.12 13.11
CA LEU A 258 20.09 15.65 13.90
C LEU A 258 20.21 16.11 15.37
N PRO A 259 19.10 16.13 16.13
CA PRO A 259 19.10 16.36 17.57
C PRO A 259 20.04 15.39 18.29
N GLN A 260 20.79 15.88 19.27
CA GLN A 260 21.64 15.02 20.08
C GLN A 260 20.80 14.14 21.04
N PRO A 261 21.18 12.87 21.25
CA PRO A 261 20.45 12.00 22.17
C PRO A 261 20.35 12.59 23.57
N ARG A 262 19.12 12.67 24.09
CA ARG A 262 18.81 13.19 25.44
C ARG A 262 19.29 14.62 25.71
N ALA A 263 19.49 15.44 24.67
CA ALA A 263 19.84 16.84 24.82
C ALA A 263 18.55 17.70 24.95
N PRO A 264 18.27 18.28 26.13
CA PRO A 264 17.02 19.00 26.35
C PRO A 264 16.90 20.27 25.48
N ALA A 265 18.01 20.95 25.22
CA ALA A 265 18.02 22.15 24.37
C ALA A 265 17.62 21.86 22.92
N ASP A 266 18.05 20.73 22.36
CA ASP A 266 17.66 20.32 21.01
C ASP A 266 16.20 19.85 20.98
N ALA A 267 15.77 19.12 22.01
CA ALA A 267 14.38 18.65 22.12
C ALA A 267 13.38 19.81 22.20
N GLU A 268 13.67 20.84 23.00
CA GLU A 268 12.84 22.05 23.07
C GLU A 268 12.84 22.80 21.74
N ARG A 269 13.98 22.86 21.03
CA ARG A 269 14.02 23.50 19.71
C ARG A 269 13.15 22.77 18.68
N VAL A 270 13.16 21.43 18.69
CA VAL A 270 12.27 20.63 17.82
C VAL A 270 10.81 20.85 18.20
N LEU A 271 10.50 20.96 19.50
CA LEU A 271 9.14 21.26 19.97
C LEU A 271 8.67 22.65 19.51
N GLU A 272 9.52 23.67 19.56
CA GLU A 272 9.20 25.00 19.03
C GLU A 272 8.86 24.96 17.54
N LEU A 273 9.67 24.25 16.75
CA LEU A 273 9.43 24.04 15.32
C LEU A 273 8.12 23.27 15.08
N ALA A 274 7.87 22.21 15.85
CA ALA A 274 6.65 21.42 15.77
C ALA A 274 5.41 22.26 16.10
N ARG A 275 5.45 23.10 17.14
CA ARG A 275 4.35 24.02 17.49
C ARG A 275 4.05 25.01 16.36
N SER A 276 5.08 25.52 15.68
CA SER A 276 4.87 26.42 14.53
C SER A 276 4.15 25.75 13.35
N LEU A 277 4.34 24.44 13.18
CA LEU A 277 3.71 23.64 12.13
C LEU A 277 2.31 23.13 12.55
N ALA A 278 2.18 22.70 13.80
CA ALA A 278 0.95 22.18 14.41
C ALA A 278 -0.16 23.24 14.52
N ALA A 279 0.19 24.54 14.52
CA ALA A 279 -0.79 25.62 14.39
C ALA A 279 -1.73 25.46 13.17
N ARG A 280 -1.34 24.66 12.18
CA ARG A 280 -2.15 24.30 11.01
C ARG A 280 -2.84 22.93 11.11
N GLN A 281 -2.43 22.04 12.01
CA GLN A 281 -2.71 20.59 11.97
C GLN A 281 -3.37 20.01 13.23
N GLY A 282 -3.51 20.77 14.33
CA GLY A 282 -4.30 20.39 15.50
C GLY A 282 -3.50 20.27 16.81
N PRO A 283 -4.09 19.65 17.86
CA PRO A 283 -3.47 19.53 19.17
C PRO A 283 -2.23 18.63 19.13
N LEU A 284 -1.14 19.11 19.73
CA LEU A 284 0.16 18.44 19.75
C LEU A 284 0.44 17.84 21.12
N ASP A 285 0.83 16.57 21.18
CA ASP A 285 1.40 15.97 22.38
C ASP A 285 2.88 16.33 22.48
N GLU A 286 3.20 17.24 23.39
CA GLU A 286 4.56 17.74 23.57
C GLU A 286 5.54 16.69 24.10
N ASP A 287 5.06 15.75 24.91
CA ASP A 287 5.90 14.72 25.51
C ASP A 287 6.34 13.71 24.46
N ILE A 288 5.44 13.37 23.52
CA ILE A 288 5.79 12.55 22.35
C ILE A 288 6.87 13.25 21.52
N VAL A 289 6.72 14.54 21.24
CA VAL A 289 7.70 15.28 20.41
C VAL A 289 9.06 15.36 21.09
N ARG A 290 9.12 15.65 22.41
CA ARG A 290 10.38 15.66 23.18
C ARG A 290 11.04 14.28 23.22
N ALA A 291 10.24 13.24 23.43
CA ALA A 291 10.73 11.86 23.43
C ALA A 291 11.27 11.47 22.06
N PHE A 292 10.55 11.79 20.98
CA PHE A 292 10.97 11.57 19.60
C PHE A 292 12.28 12.29 19.28
N ALA A 293 12.39 13.58 19.61
CA ALA A 293 13.62 14.34 19.39
C ALA A 293 14.82 13.69 20.10
N SER A 294 14.62 13.21 21.33
CA SER A 294 15.65 12.55 22.13
C SER A 294 16.14 11.21 21.57
N VAL A 295 15.32 10.51 20.78
CA VAL A 295 15.66 9.20 20.17
C VAL A 295 15.92 9.27 18.66
N SER A 296 15.67 10.41 18.02
CA SER A 296 15.67 10.58 16.56
C SER A 296 16.98 10.23 15.86
N ALA A 297 18.12 10.35 16.56
CA ALA A 297 19.44 9.97 16.05
C ALA A 297 19.71 8.45 16.09
N GLY A 298 18.83 7.66 16.71
CA GLY A 298 18.97 6.21 16.80
C GLY A 298 18.58 5.51 15.49
N HIS A 299 19.30 4.45 15.15
CA HIS A 299 18.94 3.53 14.07
C HIS A 299 18.75 2.14 14.68
N LEU A 300 17.50 1.68 14.76
CA LEU A 300 17.15 0.41 15.37
C LEU A 300 16.80 -0.61 14.29
N CYS A 301 17.51 -1.74 14.28
CA CYS A 301 17.28 -2.82 13.32
C CYS A 301 15.82 -3.29 13.29
N PRO A 302 15.14 -3.55 14.44
CA PRO A 302 13.75 -4.00 14.40
C PRO A 302 12.79 -3.01 13.74
N VAL A 303 12.97 -1.71 13.99
CA VAL A 303 12.13 -0.66 13.40
C VAL A 303 12.37 -0.55 11.90
N ALA A 304 13.64 -0.59 11.49
CA ALA A 304 14.02 -0.62 10.07
C ALA A 304 13.47 -1.85 9.36
N SER A 305 13.46 -3.02 10.00
CA SER A 305 12.90 -4.25 9.42
C SER A 305 11.39 -4.15 9.24
N VAL A 306 10.64 -3.65 10.23
CA VAL A 306 9.19 -3.51 10.12
C VAL A 306 8.81 -2.49 9.04
N VAL A 307 9.38 -1.28 9.09
CA VAL A 307 9.07 -0.23 8.10
C VAL A 307 9.56 -0.62 6.72
N GLY A 308 10.72 -1.27 6.62
CA GLY A 308 11.24 -1.79 5.35
C GLY A 308 10.38 -2.90 4.75
N ALA A 309 9.82 -3.79 5.59
CA ALA A 309 8.89 -4.82 5.14
C ALA A 309 7.57 -4.22 4.63
N LEU A 310 7.01 -3.24 5.36
CA LEU A 310 5.82 -2.52 4.93
C LEU A 310 6.08 -1.79 3.60
N ALA A 311 7.17 -1.02 3.50
CA ALA A 311 7.53 -0.33 2.26
C ALA A 311 7.72 -1.30 1.09
N ALA A 312 8.36 -2.46 1.32
CA ALA A 312 8.54 -3.47 0.28
C ALA A 312 7.20 -4.08 -0.18
N GLN A 313 6.24 -4.27 0.73
CA GLN A 313 4.91 -4.73 0.35
C GLN A 313 4.18 -3.68 -0.49
N GLU A 314 4.30 -2.40 -0.14
CA GLU A 314 3.72 -1.30 -0.92
C GLU A 314 4.37 -1.12 -2.30
N VAL A 315 5.62 -1.57 -2.49
CA VAL A 315 6.26 -1.61 -3.83
C VAL A 315 5.69 -2.73 -4.71
N LEU A 316 5.19 -3.80 -4.10
CA LEU A 316 4.60 -4.94 -4.82
C LEU A 316 3.13 -4.72 -5.20
N LYS A 317 2.44 -3.84 -4.46
CA LYS A 317 1.09 -3.39 -4.77
C LYS A 317 1.12 -2.53 -6.03
#